data_AF-A0A2V9QJW5-F1
#
_entry.id   AF-A0A2V9QJW5-F1
#
_cell.length_a   1.000
_cell.length_b   1.000
_cell.length_c   1.000
_cell.angle_alpha   90.00
_cell.angle_beta   90.00
_cell.angle_gamma   90.00
#
_symmetry.space_group_name_H-M   'P 1'
#
loop_
_entity.id
_entity.type
_entity.pdbx_description
1 polymer ?
#
loop_
_entity_poly.entity_id
_entity_poly.type
_entity_poly.pdbx_seq_one_letter_code
_entity_poly.pdbx_strand_id
1 'polypeptide(L)'
;MELVFLEHCYRWVRTEGVLVFVIPVTALNPCARLLASQFDRMSLFRLEHADCIRFHQIVVFGSRKKSHARGEPLEVDALLRAGYRTSSLPPLNKDVTERYIIPPSSPATIHYTGLPLDQIEDAIERLAMQNARGVLVRKRQKMSRRPVTPLHKGHVGLLACSGMLNGFFGQGEDRHIAHWRAVKHVDEFNEEGDEPGETIIRRRERFSHELTLAFENGRILELKEVKENNGNKSEISREGND
;
A
#
# COMPACT_ATOMS: atom_id res chain seq x y z
N MET A 1 8.57 -5.24 8.49
CA MET A 1 8.94 -4.86 7.10
C MET A 1 10.38 -5.25 6.77
N GLU A 2 11.24 -5.32 7.78
CA GLU A 2 12.67 -5.63 7.78
C GLU A 2 12.97 -7.01 7.22
N LEU A 3 12.15 -8.02 7.53
CA LEU A 3 12.29 -9.35 6.93
C LEU A 3 12.11 -9.30 5.41
N VAL A 4 11.06 -8.64 4.93
CA VAL A 4 10.79 -8.48 3.49
C VAL A 4 11.95 -7.74 2.84
N PHE A 5 12.41 -6.63 3.45
CA PHE A 5 13.60 -5.93 2.98
C PHE A 5 14.81 -6.86 2.87
N LEU A 6 15.10 -7.63 3.93
CA LEU A 6 16.22 -8.56 3.94
C LEU A 6 16.07 -9.63 2.85
N GLU A 7 14.90 -10.25 2.71
CA GLU A 7 14.55 -11.23 1.66
C GLU A 7 14.81 -10.69 0.25
N HIS A 8 14.59 -9.39 0.04
CA HIS A 8 14.82 -8.74 -1.24
C HIS A 8 16.28 -8.34 -1.47
N CYS A 9 16.98 -7.88 -0.43
CA CYS A 9 18.31 -7.27 -0.57
C CYS A 9 19.47 -8.25 -0.34
N TYR A 10 19.28 -9.35 0.40
CA TYR A 10 20.39 -10.28 0.70
C TYR A 10 21.02 -10.87 -0.58
N ARG A 11 20.21 -11.03 -1.65
CA ARG A 11 20.66 -11.55 -2.95
C ARG A 11 21.60 -10.60 -3.70
N TRP A 12 21.66 -9.33 -3.30
CA TRP A 12 22.56 -8.33 -3.88
C TRP A 12 23.93 -8.34 -3.20
N VAL A 13 24.04 -8.94 -2.02
CA VAL A 13 25.34 -9.14 -1.36
C VAL A 13 26.06 -10.28 -2.08
N ARG A 14 27.18 -9.95 -2.72
CA ARG A 14 28.04 -10.96 -3.39
C ARG A 14 28.60 -11.93 -2.36
N THR A 15 28.98 -13.12 -2.81
CA THR A 15 29.69 -14.10 -1.98
C THR A 15 30.93 -13.48 -1.32
N GLU A 16 31.18 -13.79 -0.05
CA GLU A 16 32.17 -13.13 0.83
C GLU A 16 31.95 -11.62 1.04
N GLY A 17 30.84 -11.06 0.54
CA GLY A 17 30.44 -9.68 0.79
C GLY A 17 29.93 -9.50 2.22
N VAL A 18 30.02 -8.26 2.70
CA VAL A 18 29.64 -7.91 4.07
C VAL A 18 28.25 -7.28 4.07
N LEU A 19 27.38 -7.77 4.93
CA LEU A 19 26.11 -7.14 5.27
C LEU A 19 26.29 -6.29 6.53
N VAL A 20 25.80 -5.05 6.48
CA VAL A 20 25.60 -4.19 7.65
C VAL A 20 24.11 -3.87 7.71
N PHE A 21 23.41 -4.44 8.68
CA PHE A 21 21.95 -4.34 8.74
C PHE A 21 21.50 -3.71 10.06
N VAL A 22 21.03 -2.47 9.97
CA VAL A 22 20.50 -1.72 11.11
C VAL A 22 19.00 -1.97 11.24
N ILE A 23 18.59 -2.57 12.34
CA ILE A 23 17.19 -2.94 12.59
C ILE A 23 16.80 -2.73 14.05
N PRO A 24 15.52 -2.48 14.35
CA PRO A 24 15.01 -2.63 15.71
C PRO A 24 15.27 -4.05 16.22
N VAL A 25 15.63 -4.20 17.50
CA VAL A 25 15.91 -5.51 18.10
C VAL A 25 14.75 -6.50 17.97
N THR A 26 13.50 -6.00 17.97
CA THR A 26 12.29 -6.81 17.78
C THR A 26 12.21 -7.44 16.39
N ALA A 27 12.81 -6.81 15.37
CA ALA A 27 12.86 -7.31 14.01
C ALA A 27 13.94 -8.38 13.80
N LEU A 28 14.83 -8.62 14.78
CA LEU A 28 15.84 -9.67 14.71
C LEU A 28 15.20 -11.06 14.64
N ASN A 29 14.12 -11.30 15.41
CA ASN A 29 13.46 -12.60 15.49
C ASN A 29 12.99 -13.12 14.11
N PRO A 30 12.16 -12.39 13.35
CA PRO A 30 11.75 -12.84 12.03
C PRO A 30 12.93 -12.95 11.03
N CYS A 31 13.99 -12.14 11.19
CA CYS A 31 15.16 -12.17 10.31
C CYS A 31 16.18 -13.28 10.63
N ALA A 32 16.21 -13.79 11.85
CA ALA A 32 17.29 -14.63 12.37
C ALA A 32 17.54 -15.90 11.53
N ARG A 33 16.47 -16.56 11.08
CA ARG A 33 16.58 -17.76 10.23
C ARG A 33 17.23 -17.45 8.88
N LEU A 34 16.85 -16.33 8.26
CA LEU A 34 17.41 -15.92 6.97
C LEU A 34 18.87 -15.48 7.13
N LEU A 35 19.16 -14.72 8.19
CA LEU A 35 20.52 -14.30 8.55
C LEU A 35 21.45 -15.51 8.74
N ALA A 36 21.06 -16.47 9.59
CA ALA A 36 21.85 -17.68 9.82
C ALA A 36 21.99 -18.56 8.55
N SER A 37 20.99 -18.59 7.68
CA SER A 37 21.06 -19.38 6.45
C SER A 37 22.00 -18.77 5.40
N GLN A 38 22.08 -17.44 5.31
CA GLN A 38 22.77 -16.76 4.23
C GLN A 38 24.12 -16.16 4.64
N PHE A 39 24.35 -15.94 5.94
CA PHE A 39 25.52 -15.25 6.45
C PHE A 39 26.27 -16.07 7.52
N ASP A 40 27.60 -15.95 7.52
CA ASP A 40 28.51 -16.45 8.54
C ASP A 40 29.22 -15.29 9.26
N ARG A 41 30.05 -15.62 10.26
CA ARG A 41 30.79 -14.65 11.08
C ARG A 41 29.90 -13.49 11.57
N MET A 42 28.70 -13.82 12.06
CA MET A 42 27.74 -12.80 12.47
C MET A 42 28.17 -12.14 13.79
N SER A 43 28.04 -10.82 13.86
CA SER A 43 28.31 -10.06 15.08
C SER A 43 27.22 -9.00 15.28
N LEU A 44 26.80 -8.81 16.52
CA LEU A 44 25.78 -7.83 16.89
C LEU A 44 26.41 -6.76 17.74
N PHE A 45 26.07 -5.51 17.45
CA PHE A 45 26.50 -4.37 18.25
C PHE A 45 25.33 -3.47 18.59
N ARG A 46 25.41 -2.82 19.75
CA ARG A 46 24.51 -1.73 20.11
C ARG A 46 25.00 -0.41 19.51
N LEU A 47 24.07 0.42 19.06
CA LEU A 47 24.36 1.75 18.54
C LEU A 47 24.14 2.79 19.66
N GLU A 48 25.05 3.76 19.76
CA GLU A 48 25.05 4.75 20.86
C GLU A 48 24.38 6.09 20.50
N HIS A 49 23.98 6.27 19.24
CA HIS A 49 23.27 7.48 18.82
C HIS A 49 21.89 7.57 19.49
N ALA A 50 21.47 8.78 19.89
CA ALA A 50 20.23 9.00 20.63
C ALA A 50 18.99 8.42 19.92
N ASP A 51 18.91 8.59 18.60
CA ASP A 51 17.82 8.02 17.80
C ASP A 51 17.84 6.49 17.80
N CYS A 52 19.02 5.87 17.70
CA CYS A 52 19.13 4.42 17.72
C CYS A 52 18.71 3.85 19.08
N ILE A 53 19.06 4.53 20.18
CA ILE A 53 18.60 4.16 21.52
C ILE A 53 17.08 4.30 21.62
N ARG A 54 16.52 5.43 21.16
CA ARG A 54 15.07 5.68 21.17
C ARG A 54 14.29 4.59 20.42
N PHE A 55 14.79 4.18 19.26
CA PHE A 55 14.15 3.17 18.41
C PHE A 55 14.64 1.73 18.69
N HIS A 56 15.42 1.51 19.74
CA HIS A 56 15.95 0.19 20.14
C HIS A 56 16.66 -0.53 18.98
N GLN A 57 17.44 0.23 18.21
CA GLN A 57 18.14 -0.25 17.04
C GLN A 57 19.46 -0.91 17.41
N ILE A 58 19.71 -2.03 16.76
CA ILE A 58 20.96 -2.76 16.78
C ILE A 58 21.51 -2.84 15.36
N VAL A 59 22.79 -3.14 15.24
CA VAL A 59 23.41 -3.44 13.94
C VAL A 59 23.89 -4.89 13.93
N VAL A 60 23.50 -5.60 12.87
CA VAL A 60 23.95 -6.96 12.57
C VAL A 60 24.99 -6.89 11.45
N PHE A 61 26.18 -7.40 11.73
CA PHE A 61 27.21 -7.67 10.73
C PHE A 61 27.19 -9.15 10.35
N GLY A 62 27.49 -9.44 9.09
CA GLY A 62 27.65 -10.83 8.63
C GLY A 62 28.35 -10.89 7.27
N SER A 63 29.09 -11.97 7.04
CA SER A 63 29.74 -12.26 5.76
C SER A 63 28.89 -13.24 4.96
N ARG A 64 28.79 -13.05 3.64
CA ARG A 64 27.95 -13.87 2.77
C ARG A 64 28.58 -15.25 2.54
N LYS A 65 27.89 -16.31 2.97
CA LYS A 65 28.32 -17.71 2.79
C LYS A 65 28.53 -18.08 1.30
N LYS A 66 29.53 -18.93 1.01
CA LYS A 66 29.82 -19.47 -0.34
C LYS A 66 28.80 -20.46 -0.88
N SER A 67 28.17 -21.21 0.00
CA SER A 67 27.15 -22.20 -0.34
C SER A 67 25.99 -22.09 0.64
N HIS A 68 24.78 -22.37 0.15
CA HIS A 68 23.57 -22.31 0.96
C HIS A 68 23.58 -23.45 1.99
N ALA A 69 23.79 -23.11 3.25
CA ALA A 69 23.47 -23.99 4.37
C ALA A 69 22.00 -23.75 4.77
N ARG A 70 21.26 -24.82 5.09
CA ARG A 70 20.00 -24.67 5.83
C ARG A 70 20.41 -24.07 7.18
N GLY A 71 20.01 -22.84 7.45
CA GLY A 71 20.45 -22.10 8.64
C GLY A 71 20.37 -22.99 9.89
N GLU A 72 21.54 -23.26 10.47
CA GLU A 72 21.68 -24.21 11.57
C GLU A 72 20.87 -23.70 12.76
N PRO A 73 19.98 -24.53 13.37
CA PRO A 73 19.16 -24.10 14.50
C PRO A 73 19.98 -23.50 15.65
N LEU A 74 21.21 -23.99 15.84
CA LEU A 74 22.14 -23.50 16.85
C LEU A 74 22.59 -22.05 16.60
N GLU A 75 22.87 -21.68 15.35
CA GLU A 75 23.27 -20.31 14.97
C GLU A 75 22.11 -19.33 15.17
N VAL A 76 20.89 -19.74 14.80
CA VAL A 76 19.67 -18.95 14.99
C VAL A 76 19.47 -18.67 16.48
N ASP A 77 19.53 -19.70 17.31
CA ASP A 77 19.28 -19.59 18.74
C ASP A 77 20.38 -18.78 19.46
N ALA A 78 21.64 -18.90 19.02
CA ALA A 78 22.73 -18.04 19.50
C ALA A 78 22.50 -16.55 19.16
N LEU A 79 22.07 -16.26 17.93
CA LEU A 79 21.78 -14.91 17.47
C LEU A 79 20.63 -14.28 18.27
N LEU A 80 19.56 -15.04 18.48
CA LEU A 80 18.40 -14.59 19.26
C LEU A 80 18.78 -14.34 20.73
N ARG A 81 19.53 -15.27 21.35
CA ARG A 81 20.04 -15.09 22.72
C ARG A 81 20.85 -13.81 22.89
N ALA A 82 21.72 -13.50 21.92
CA ALA A 82 22.49 -12.26 21.93
C ALA A 82 21.57 -11.02 21.81
N GLY A 83 20.57 -11.06 20.94
CA GLY A 83 19.59 -9.98 20.76
C GLY A 83 18.74 -9.71 22.00
N TYR A 84 18.28 -10.76 22.70
CA TYR A 84 17.48 -10.63 23.93
C TYR A 84 18.25 -9.93 25.07
N ARG A 85 19.59 -10.03 25.07
CA ARG A 85 20.45 -9.36 26.04
C ARG A 85 21.12 -8.15 25.40
N THR A 86 20.32 -7.21 24.90
CA THR A 86 20.81 -6.03 24.18
C THR A 86 21.79 -5.20 25.02
N SER A 87 21.58 -5.12 26.34
CA SER A 87 22.48 -4.43 27.27
C SER A 87 23.87 -5.07 27.38
N SER A 88 24.00 -6.36 27.06
CA SER A 88 25.27 -7.08 27.04
C SER A 88 26.00 -7.02 25.68
N LEU A 89 25.35 -6.45 24.66
CA LEU A 89 25.99 -6.29 23.35
C LEU A 89 27.09 -5.22 23.44
N PRO A 90 28.25 -5.47 22.81
CA PRO A 90 29.30 -4.47 22.73
C PRO A 90 28.81 -3.24 21.93
N PRO A 91 29.17 -2.02 22.33
CA PRO A 91 28.91 -0.83 21.53
C PRO A 91 29.71 -0.87 20.23
N LEU A 92 29.10 -0.41 19.13
CA LEU A 92 29.83 -0.16 17.89
C LEU A 92 30.64 1.13 18.04
N ASN A 93 31.90 0.99 18.45
CA ASN A 93 32.83 2.10 18.62
C ASN A 93 34.18 1.81 17.92
N LYS A 94 35.15 2.71 18.07
CA LYS A 94 36.47 2.60 17.44
C LYS A 94 37.32 1.46 18.03
N ASP A 95 36.97 0.97 19.21
CA ASP A 95 37.72 -0.07 19.93
C ASP A 95 37.28 -1.49 19.51
N VAL A 96 36.27 -1.60 18.65
CA VAL A 96 35.81 -2.89 18.11
C VAL A 96 36.93 -3.52 17.25
N THR A 97 37.42 -4.67 17.72
CA THR A 97 38.49 -5.43 17.06
C THR A 97 38.02 -6.25 15.87
N GLU A 98 36.72 -6.54 15.77
CA GLU A 98 36.16 -7.39 14.71
C GLU A 98 36.40 -6.76 13.32
N ARG A 99 37.01 -7.52 12.40
CA ARG A 99 37.32 -7.06 11.04
C ARG A 99 36.69 -7.97 10.01
N TYR A 100 36.08 -7.33 9.00
CA TYR A 100 35.53 -7.98 7.83
C TYR A 100 36.34 -7.61 6.59
N ILE A 101 36.60 -8.60 5.74
CA ILE A 101 37.27 -8.39 4.46
C ILE A 101 36.20 -7.94 3.46
N ILE A 102 36.40 -6.78 2.84
CA ILE A 102 35.49 -6.27 1.82
C ILE A 102 36.04 -6.71 0.46
N PRO A 103 35.33 -7.56 -0.30
CA PRO A 103 35.81 -7.97 -1.61
C PRO A 103 35.84 -6.76 -2.56
N PRO A 104 36.85 -6.65 -3.43
CA PRO A 104 36.94 -5.54 -4.37
C PRO A 104 35.73 -5.56 -5.32
N SER A 105 35.01 -4.44 -5.36
CA SER A 105 33.88 -4.24 -6.25
C SER A 105 34.14 -2.99 -7.10
N SER A 106 33.63 -3.00 -8.35
CA SER A 106 33.52 -1.77 -9.11
C SER A 106 32.56 -0.83 -8.38
N PRO A 107 32.72 0.50 -8.51
CA PRO A 107 31.79 1.45 -7.92
C PRO A 107 30.35 1.06 -8.28
N ALA A 108 29.53 0.79 -7.25
CA ALA A 108 28.14 0.49 -7.46
C ALA A 108 27.43 1.80 -7.80
N THR A 109 26.96 1.95 -9.04
CA THR A 109 26.09 3.07 -9.40
C THR A 109 24.72 2.81 -8.78
N ILE A 110 24.43 3.52 -7.68
CA ILE A 110 23.11 3.46 -7.04
C ILE A 110 22.12 4.16 -7.97
N HIS A 111 21.39 3.38 -8.74
CA HIS A 111 20.27 3.88 -9.52
C HIS A 111 19.03 3.88 -8.64
N TYR A 112 18.63 5.06 -8.18
CA TYR A 112 17.39 5.23 -7.45
C TYR A 112 16.21 5.07 -8.44
N THR A 113 15.60 3.88 -8.44
CA THR A 113 14.46 3.56 -9.31
C THR A 113 13.10 3.97 -8.71
N GLY A 114 13.12 4.48 -7.48
CA GLY A 114 11.95 5.07 -6.84
C GLY A 114 11.72 6.53 -7.25
N LEU A 115 10.64 7.11 -6.73
CA LEU A 115 10.42 8.55 -6.73
C LEU A 115 11.31 9.17 -5.64
N PRO A 116 12.21 10.14 -5.90
CA PRO A 116 13.16 10.65 -4.92
C PRO A 116 12.42 11.35 -3.77
N LEU A 117 11.96 10.56 -2.79
CA LEU A 117 10.96 10.98 -1.82
C LEU A 117 11.45 12.19 -1.04
N ASP A 118 12.70 12.21 -0.59
CA ASP A 118 13.28 13.35 0.12
C ASP A 118 13.24 14.64 -0.72
N GLN A 119 13.65 14.56 -2.00
CA GLN A 119 13.61 15.71 -2.92
C GLN A 119 12.18 16.12 -3.28
N ILE A 120 11.27 15.15 -3.32
CA ILE A 120 9.84 15.36 -3.57
C ILE A 120 9.18 15.99 -2.35
N GLU A 121 9.50 15.56 -1.13
CA GLU A 121 9.04 16.14 0.14
C GLU A 121 9.53 17.58 0.28
N ASP A 122 10.81 17.84 0.01
CA ASP A 122 11.40 19.18 -0.02
C ASP A 122 10.76 20.07 -1.11
N ALA A 123 10.48 19.50 -2.28
CA ALA A 123 9.77 20.20 -3.34
C ALA A 123 8.27 20.36 -3.06
N ILE A 124 7.71 19.49 -2.20
CA ILE A 124 6.30 19.52 -1.84
C ILE A 124 6.00 20.71 -0.95
N GLU A 125 6.86 20.97 0.03
CA GLU A 125 6.75 22.18 0.84
C GLU A 125 6.84 23.46 0.00
N ARG A 126 7.66 23.43 -1.07
CA ARG A 126 7.94 24.62 -1.89
C ARG A 126 6.93 24.87 -3.01
N LEU A 127 6.27 23.85 -3.56
CA LEU A 127 5.54 23.98 -4.83
C LEU A 127 4.27 23.09 -5.00
N ALA A 128 3.90 22.20 -4.07
CA ALA A 128 3.26 20.95 -4.50
C ALA A 128 1.75 20.84 -4.69
N MET A 129 0.84 21.63 -4.12
CA MET A 129 -0.57 21.22 -4.31
C MET A 129 -1.00 21.34 -5.78
N GLN A 130 -0.40 22.26 -6.54
CA GLN A 130 -0.70 22.43 -7.97
C GLN A 130 0.12 21.51 -8.88
N ASN A 131 1.39 21.26 -8.54
CA ASN A 131 2.32 20.51 -9.41
C ASN A 131 2.31 18.99 -9.14
N ALA A 132 2.03 18.56 -7.91
CA ALA A 132 1.99 17.13 -7.55
C ALA A 132 0.73 16.42 -8.09
N ARG A 133 -0.28 17.15 -8.59
CA ARG A 133 -1.46 16.57 -9.24
C ARG A 133 -1.09 15.67 -10.42
N GLY A 134 -0.09 16.00 -11.22
CA GLY A 134 0.28 15.21 -12.40
C GLY A 134 0.93 13.84 -12.09
N VAL A 135 1.50 13.70 -10.90
CA VAL A 135 2.23 12.49 -10.44
C VAL A 135 1.40 11.67 -9.46
N LEU A 136 0.70 12.34 -8.52
CA LEU A 136 -0.15 11.69 -7.52
C LEU A 136 -1.50 11.25 -8.10
N VAL A 137 -2.05 11.99 -9.07
CA VAL A 137 -3.26 11.58 -9.79
C VAL A 137 -2.83 10.75 -10.99
N ARG A 138 -3.03 9.44 -10.91
CA ARG A 138 -2.83 8.50 -12.03
C ARG A 138 -3.35 9.13 -13.32
N LYS A 139 -2.48 9.35 -14.31
CA LYS A 139 -2.85 9.90 -15.63
C LYS A 139 -4.02 9.07 -16.16
N ARG A 140 -5.20 9.67 -16.10
CA ARG A 140 -6.43 9.04 -16.55
C ARG A 140 -6.27 8.79 -18.05
N GLN A 141 -6.42 7.54 -18.50
CA GLN A 141 -6.44 7.25 -19.93
C GLN A 141 -7.60 8.04 -20.55
N LYS A 142 -7.28 9.15 -21.21
CA LYS A 142 -8.22 9.88 -22.04
C LYS A 142 -8.50 9.02 -23.26
N MET A 143 -9.56 8.23 -23.20
CA MET A 143 -10.03 7.51 -24.38
C MET A 143 -10.92 8.45 -25.19
N SER A 144 -10.30 9.34 -25.97
CA SER A 144 -10.99 10.18 -26.95
C SER A 144 -11.24 9.38 -28.23
N ARG A 145 -12.04 8.31 -28.15
CA ARG A 145 -12.50 7.59 -29.34
C ARG A 145 -14.01 7.59 -29.38
N ARG A 146 -14.57 8.00 -30.51
CA ARG A 146 -15.98 7.82 -30.82
C ARG A 146 -16.17 6.32 -31.10
N PRO A 147 -16.92 5.58 -30.27
CA PRO A 147 -17.12 4.15 -30.52
C PRO A 147 -17.77 3.96 -31.90
N VAL A 148 -17.33 2.93 -32.63
CA VAL A 148 -17.78 2.65 -34.00
C VAL A 148 -19.28 2.39 -34.06
N THR A 149 -19.85 1.91 -32.95
CA THR A 149 -21.29 1.71 -32.77
C THR A 149 -21.78 2.49 -31.54
N PRO A 150 -23.07 2.92 -31.52
CA PRO A 150 -23.66 3.49 -30.31
C PRO A 150 -23.50 2.57 -29.10
N LEU A 151 -23.16 3.14 -27.94
CA LEU A 151 -23.02 2.37 -26.72
C LEU A 151 -24.39 1.85 -26.26
N HIS A 152 -24.52 0.53 -26.14
CA HIS A 152 -25.70 -0.08 -25.55
C HIS A 152 -25.72 0.12 -24.02
N LYS A 153 -26.90 0.06 -23.38
CA LYS A 153 -27.09 0.32 -21.94
C LYS A 153 -26.09 -0.44 -21.04
N GLY A 154 -25.80 -1.70 -21.35
CA GLY A 154 -24.82 -2.51 -20.61
C GLY A 154 -23.38 -2.00 -20.71
N HIS A 155 -22.97 -1.48 -21.88
CA HIS A 155 -21.65 -0.87 -22.05
C HIS A 155 -21.51 0.40 -21.23
N VAL A 156 -22.57 1.21 -21.15
CA VAL A 156 -22.60 2.44 -20.33
C VAL A 156 -22.43 2.09 -18.85
N GLY A 157 -23.14 1.06 -18.37
CA GLY A 157 -22.98 0.56 -17.00
C GLY A 157 -21.54 0.12 -16.69
N LEU A 158 -20.91 -0.62 -17.61
CA LEU A 158 -19.51 -1.06 -17.43
C LEU A 158 -18.53 0.13 -17.37
N LEU A 159 -18.74 1.15 -18.20
CA LEU A 159 -17.91 2.36 -18.22
C LEU A 159 -18.12 3.23 -16.96
N ALA A 160 -19.32 3.22 -16.39
CA ALA A 160 -19.59 3.86 -15.10
C ALA A 160 -18.83 3.15 -13.97
N CYS A 161 -18.95 1.81 -13.87
CA CYS A 161 -18.28 1.00 -12.85
C CYS A 161 -16.75 1.03 -12.92
N SER A 162 -16.19 1.13 -14.13
CA SER A 162 -14.74 1.24 -14.31
C SER A 162 -14.19 2.64 -14.00
N GLY A 163 -15.05 3.60 -13.64
CA GLY A 163 -14.68 4.99 -13.39
C GLY A 163 -14.28 5.73 -14.67
N MET A 164 -14.53 5.17 -15.85
CA MET A 164 -14.21 5.79 -17.14
C MET A 164 -15.14 6.96 -17.46
N LEU A 165 -16.35 6.98 -16.89
CA LEU A 165 -17.30 8.10 -17.01
C LEU A 165 -17.14 9.21 -15.96
N ASN A 166 -16.20 9.10 -15.01
CA ASN A 166 -15.94 10.20 -14.06
C ASN A 166 -15.39 11.43 -14.79
N GLY A 167 -15.32 12.60 -14.17
CA GLY A 167 -14.57 13.75 -14.71
C GLY A 167 -15.36 15.04 -14.76
N PHE A 168 -14.82 16.02 -15.49
CA PHE A 168 -15.41 17.36 -15.62
C PHE A 168 -16.38 17.38 -16.80
N PHE A 169 -17.62 17.80 -16.52
CA PHE A 169 -18.70 17.93 -17.49
C PHE A 169 -19.39 19.29 -17.35
N GLY A 170 -20.23 19.65 -18.33
CA GLY A 170 -20.97 20.91 -18.35
C GLY A 170 -20.12 22.13 -18.72
N GLN A 171 -20.78 23.29 -18.77
CA GLN A 171 -20.19 24.61 -19.04
C GLN A 171 -20.91 25.67 -18.19
N GLY A 172 -20.25 26.79 -17.91
CA GLY A 172 -20.83 27.88 -17.10
C GLY A 172 -21.22 27.41 -15.69
N GLU A 173 -22.41 27.77 -15.25
CA GLU A 173 -22.96 27.42 -13.93
C GLU A 173 -23.23 25.91 -13.76
N ASP A 174 -23.43 25.20 -14.88
CA ASP A 174 -23.62 23.74 -14.88
C ASP A 174 -22.31 22.97 -14.94
N ARG A 175 -21.15 23.64 -14.82
CA ARG A 175 -19.86 22.95 -14.76
C ARG A 175 -19.73 22.15 -13.47
N HIS A 176 -19.52 20.84 -13.61
CA HIS A 176 -19.48 19.92 -12.48
C HIS A 176 -18.47 18.78 -12.66
N ILE A 177 -18.08 18.19 -11.52
CA ILE A 177 -17.33 16.93 -11.46
C ILE A 177 -18.34 15.81 -11.24
N ALA A 178 -18.37 14.84 -12.15
CA ALA A 178 -19.14 13.61 -12.02
C ALA A 178 -18.27 12.48 -11.46
N HIS A 179 -18.80 11.77 -10.47
CA HIS A 179 -18.20 10.59 -9.88
C HIS A 179 -19.23 9.45 -9.77
N TRP A 180 -18.96 8.36 -10.47
CA TRP A 180 -19.77 7.15 -10.48
C TRP A 180 -19.20 6.13 -9.50
N ARG A 181 -20.10 5.47 -8.76
CA ARG A 181 -19.76 4.39 -7.83
C ARG A 181 -20.74 3.22 -8.01
N ALA A 182 -20.21 2.00 -7.97
CA ALA A 182 -21.01 0.79 -7.82
C ALA A 182 -21.20 0.49 -6.33
N VAL A 183 -22.45 0.33 -5.91
CA VAL A 183 -22.82 0.00 -4.54
C VAL A 183 -23.55 -1.35 -4.53
N LYS A 184 -23.07 -2.27 -3.71
CA LYS A 184 -23.71 -3.56 -3.49
C LYS A 184 -24.83 -3.39 -2.48
N HIS A 185 -26.04 -3.79 -2.87
CA HIS A 185 -27.17 -3.94 -1.99
C HIS A 185 -27.47 -5.43 -1.80
N VAL A 186 -27.88 -5.78 -0.59
CA VAL A 186 -28.34 -7.12 -0.25
C VAL A 186 -29.79 -6.97 0.18
N ASP A 187 -30.71 -7.48 -0.62
CA ASP A 187 -32.12 -7.57 -0.25
C ASP A 187 -32.37 -8.94 0.37
N GLU A 188 -32.89 -8.97 1.60
CA GLU A 188 -33.28 -10.19 2.30
C GLU A 188 -34.80 -10.37 2.18
N PHE A 189 -35.22 -11.55 1.74
CA PHE A 189 -36.62 -11.96 1.67
C PHE A 189 -36.83 -13.14 2.62
N ASN A 190 -37.84 -13.05 3.47
CA ASN A 190 -38.27 -14.15 4.32
C ASN A 190 -39.48 -14.81 3.67
N GLU A 191 -39.33 -16.05 3.23
CA GLU A 191 -40.44 -16.90 2.82
C GLU A 191 -40.68 -17.94 3.93
N GLU A 192 -41.95 -18.21 4.26
CA GLU A 192 -42.30 -19.37 5.07
C GLU A 192 -42.03 -20.63 4.24
N GLY A 193 -41.27 -21.58 4.82
CA GLY A 193 -40.97 -22.85 4.19
C GLY A 193 -42.18 -23.79 4.12
N ASP A 194 -42.00 -24.93 3.46
CA ASP A 194 -43.10 -25.89 3.25
C ASP A 194 -43.55 -26.57 4.57
N GLU A 195 -42.70 -26.55 5.61
CA GLU A 195 -43.00 -27.06 6.95
C GLU A 195 -43.35 -25.95 7.96
N PRO A 196 -44.35 -26.15 8.84
CA PRO A 196 -44.75 -25.14 9.82
C PRO A 196 -43.61 -24.85 10.80
N GLY A 197 -43.05 -23.64 10.70
CA GLY A 197 -41.93 -23.16 11.52
C GLY A 197 -40.61 -23.01 10.76
N GLU A 198 -40.53 -23.43 9.50
CA GLU A 198 -39.36 -23.20 8.66
C GLU A 198 -39.41 -21.78 8.06
N THR A 199 -38.32 -21.01 8.19
CA THR A 199 -38.18 -19.71 7.53
C THR A 199 -37.01 -19.77 6.56
N ILE A 200 -37.28 -19.64 5.27
CA ILE A 200 -36.27 -19.60 4.22
C ILE A 200 -35.85 -18.15 4.02
N ILE A 201 -34.64 -17.81 4.46
CA ILE A 201 -34.05 -16.48 4.24
C ILE A 201 -33.34 -16.49 2.89
N ARG A 202 -33.95 -15.88 1.87
CA ARG A 202 -33.32 -15.68 0.55
C ARG A 202 -32.61 -14.34 0.53
N ARG A 203 -31.29 -14.39 0.32
CA ARG A 203 -30.47 -13.19 0.08
C ARG A 203 -30.27 -12.97 -1.41
N ARG A 204 -30.73 -11.84 -1.92
CA ARG A 204 -30.46 -11.40 -3.29
C ARG A 204 -29.47 -10.26 -3.27
N GLU A 205 -28.31 -10.49 -3.84
CA GLU A 205 -27.33 -9.43 -4.08
C GLU A 205 -27.68 -8.69 -5.38
N ARG A 206 -27.75 -7.37 -5.32
CA ARG A 206 -27.87 -6.50 -6.50
C ARG A 206 -26.86 -5.39 -6.42
N PHE A 207 -26.34 -4.96 -7.57
CA PHE A 207 -25.44 -3.82 -7.66
C PHE A 207 -26.22 -2.62 -8.24
N SER A 208 -26.26 -1.53 -7.49
CA SER A 208 -26.79 -0.25 -7.95
C SER A 208 -25.66 0.70 -8.32
N HIS A 209 -25.99 1.71 -9.12
CA HIS A 209 -25.06 2.72 -9.59
C HIS A 209 -25.47 4.06 -8.99
N GLU A 210 -24.56 4.67 -8.23
CA GLU A 210 -24.74 6.00 -7.67
C GLU A 210 -23.87 7.00 -8.43
N LEU A 211 -24.43 8.18 -8.73
CA LEU A 211 -23.74 9.28 -9.39
C LEU A 211 -23.75 10.51 -8.49
N THR A 212 -22.57 10.99 -8.13
CA THR A 212 -22.39 12.25 -7.40
C THR A 212 -21.88 13.32 -8.35
N LEU A 213 -22.57 14.47 -8.39
CA LEU A 213 -22.17 15.66 -9.12
C LEU A 213 -21.77 16.75 -8.13
N ALA A 214 -20.57 17.29 -8.26
CA ALA A 214 -20.11 18.45 -7.49
C ALA A 214 -19.91 19.66 -8.42
N PHE A 215 -20.73 20.69 -8.25
CA PHE A 215 -20.73 21.90 -9.07
C PHE A 215 -19.70 22.92 -8.55
N GLU A 216 -19.29 23.85 -9.41
CA GLU A 216 -18.30 24.89 -9.09
C GLU A 216 -18.79 25.86 -7.99
N ASN A 217 -20.11 26.08 -7.88
CA ASN A 217 -20.73 26.86 -6.82
C ASN A 217 -20.85 26.13 -5.47
N GLY A 218 -20.31 24.91 -5.35
CA GLY A 218 -20.35 24.11 -4.13
C GLY A 218 -21.61 23.26 -3.96
N ARG A 219 -22.59 23.34 -4.88
CA ARG A 219 -23.77 22.46 -4.87
C ARG A 219 -23.33 21.01 -5.13
N ILE A 220 -23.91 20.07 -4.38
CA ILE A 220 -23.70 18.63 -4.58
C ILE A 220 -25.04 17.98 -4.88
N LEU A 221 -25.10 17.18 -5.94
CA LEU A 221 -26.28 16.39 -6.31
C LEU A 221 -25.91 14.90 -6.30
N GLU A 222 -26.67 14.09 -5.57
CA GLU A 222 -26.53 12.64 -5.55
C GLU A 222 -27.73 11.99 -6.24
N LEU A 223 -27.45 11.26 -7.32
CA LEU A 223 -28.41 10.44 -8.04
C LEU A 223 -28.22 9.00 -7.58
N LYS A 224 -29.17 8.50 -6.80
CA LYS A 224 -29.21 7.13 -6.29
C LYS A 224 -30.47 6.46 -6.80
N GLU A 225 -30.41 5.14 -6.96
CA GLU A 225 -31.60 4.35 -7.23
C GLU A 225 -32.51 4.38 -6.00
N VAL A 226 -33.59 5.15 -6.08
CA VAL A 226 -34.65 5.13 -5.07
C VAL A 226 -35.44 3.85 -5.29
N LYS A 227 -35.63 3.05 -4.24
CA LYS A 227 -36.60 1.95 -4.30
C LYS A 227 -37.96 2.58 -4.60
N GLU A 228 -38.53 2.32 -5.78
CA GLU A 228 -39.94 2.62 -6.02
C GLU A 228 -40.75 1.82 -4.99
N ASN A 229 -41.21 2.49 -3.95
CA ASN A 229 -42.37 2.03 -3.23
C ASN A 229 -43.52 2.14 -4.23
N ASN A 230 -43.97 1.01 -4.76
CA ASN A 230 -45.24 0.94 -5.46
C ASN A 230 -46.35 1.43 -4.52
N GLY A 231 -46.68 2.71 -4.62
CA GLY A 231 -47.63 3.36 -3.73
C GLY A 231 -47.74 4.86 -3.98
N ASN A 232 -48.56 5.20 -4.98
CA ASN A 232 -49.17 6.50 -5.27
C ASN A 232 -48.41 7.58 -6.07
N LYS A 233 -49.20 8.17 -6.99
CA LYS A 233 -48.91 9.26 -7.92
C LYS A 233 -48.56 10.59 -7.22
N SER A 234 -47.93 11.48 -8.00
CA SER A 234 -47.78 12.95 -7.85
C SER A 234 -46.85 13.37 -6.70
N GLU A 235 -45.84 14.23 -6.83
CA GLU A 235 -45.70 15.53 -7.51
C GLU A 235 -44.21 15.85 -7.77
N ILE A 236 -43.95 16.67 -8.79
CA ILE A 236 -42.63 17.26 -9.05
C ILE A 236 -42.44 18.41 -8.05
N SER A 237 -41.55 18.29 -7.07
CA SER A 237 -41.07 19.42 -6.28
C SER A 237 -39.74 19.95 -6.85
N ARG A 238 -39.83 21.10 -7.51
CA ARG A 238 -38.70 21.99 -7.73
C ARG A 238 -38.62 22.92 -6.52
N GLU A 239 -37.68 22.70 -5.62
CA GLU A 239 -37.26 23.75 -4.68
C GLU A 239 -36.08 24.49 -5.32
N GLY A 240 -36.42 25.63 -5.92
CA GLY A 240 -35.48 26.74 -6.06
C GLY A 240 -35.48 27.51 -4.75
N ASN A 241 -34.30 27.88 -4.28
CA ASN A 241 -34.13 28.90 -3.25
C ASN A 241 -33.25 29.99 -3.83
N ASP A 242 -33.74 31.22 -3.68
CA ASP A 242 -33.10 32.51 -3.98
C ASP A 242 -31.70 32.65 -3.35
#